data_AF-A0A7S3IV87-F1
#
_entry.id   AF-A0A7S3IV87-F1
#
_cell.length_a   1.000
_cell.length_b   1.000
_cell.length_c   1.000
_cell.angle_alpha   90.00
_cell.angle_beta   90.00
_cell.angle_gamma   90.00
#
_symmetry.space_group_name_H-M   'P 1'
#
loop_
_entity.id
_entity.type
_entity.pdbx_description
1 polymer ?
#
loop_
_entity_poly.entity_id
_entity_poly.type
_entity_poly.pdbx_seq_one_letter_code
_entity_poly.pdbx_strand_id
1 'polypeptide(L)'
;NLNKMSVKPIYQDIREVGKTIASSKKLFMWKFSMDGKDYTVELYNSVISGKKKITLNGQVHYENKAYQGAFHYNFTVSRNSLSLVQHGDRFELRINNQPFSHLYDQGMNKKHFATDIKNVPIPSKAKPSNFNSVPSKSHGNKNPAPQGGFDEDDELARALALSKETAAQ
;
A
#
# COMPACT_ATOMS: atom_id res chain seq x y z
N ASN A 1 6.35 31.61 -1.54
CA ASN A 1 7.07 30.52 -0.85
C ASN A 1 6.14 29.35 -0.65
N LEU A 2 6.20 28.36 -1.53
CA LEU A 2 5.45 27.12 -1.40
C LEU A 2 6.11 26.33 -0.27
N ASN A 3 5.51 26.34 0.93
CA ASN A 3 5.99 25.48 2.01
C ASN A 3 6.00 24.04 1.49
N LYS A 4 7.20 23.49 1.33
CA LYS A 4 7.40 22.10 0.91
C LYS A 4 6.76 21.22 1.99
N MET A 5 5.56 20.72 1.70
CA MET A 5 4.82 19.87 2.62
C MET A 5 5.63 18.62 2.91
N SER A 6 5.98 18.39 4.17
CA SER A 6 6.77 17.21 4.58
C SER A 6 5.82 16.11 5.04
N VAL A 7 5.47 15.21 4.13
CA VAL A 7 4.88 13.93 4.50
C VAL A 7 6.02 12.97 4.78
N LYS A 8 6.06 12.43 6.00
CA LYS A 8 7.05 11.43 6.42
C LYS A 8 6.33 10.11 6.67
N PRO A 9 6.45 9.14 5.76
CA PRO A 9 5.89 7.82 5.99
C PRO A 9 6.68 7.11 7.08
N ILE A 10 5.97 6.44 7.98
CA ILE A 10 6.55 5.79 9.17
C ILE A 10 6.43 4.27 9.06
N TYR A 11 5.26 3.76 8.67
CA TYR A 11 4.97 2.33 8.69
C TYR A 11 3.82 1.99 7.74
N GLN A 12 3.88 0.80 7.14
CA GLN A 12 2.76 0.19 6.43
C GLN A 12 2.73 -1.32 6.73
N ASP A 13 1.54 -1.89 6.84
CA ASP A 13 1.36 -3.30 7.19
C ASP A 13 0.00 -3.84 6.77
N ILE A 14 -0.07 -5.15 6.56
CA ILE A 14 -1.28 -5.88 6.21
C ILE A 14 -1.35 -7.12 7.12
N ARG A 15 -2.42 -7.22 7.90
CA ARG A 15 -2.65 -8.34 8.83
C ARG A 15 -3.95 -9.04 8.55
N GLU A 16 -3.96 -10.35 8.76
CA GLU A 16 -5.19 -11.12 8.81
C GLU A 16 -5.78 -11.04 10.22
N VAL A 17 -7.04 -10.63 10.31
CA VAL A 17 -7.75 -10.38 11.59
C VAL A 17 -9.04 -11.19 11.71
N GLY A 18 -9.25 -12.15 10.81
CA GLY A 18 -10.37 -13.09 10.84
C GLY A 18 -10.20 -14.08 11.99
N LYS A 19 -11.19 -14.19 12.88
CA LYS A 19 -11.13 -15.11 14.03
C LYS A 19 -11.33 -16.57 13.63
N THR A 20 -12.21 -16.82 12.65
CA THR A 20 -12.67 -18.18 12.31
C THR A 20 -12.00 -18.72 11.05
N ILE A 21 -11.80 -17.85 10.05
CA ILE A 21 -11.23 -18.20 8.75
C ILE A 21 -10.08 -17.22 8.53
N ALA A 22 -8.86 -17.72 8.42
CA ALA A 22 -7.69 -16.93 8.01
C ALA A 22 -7.99 -16.23 6.68
N SER A 23 -7.39 -15.07 6.44
CA SER A 23 -7.62 -14.25 5.23
C SER A 23 -9.03 -13.66 5.02
N SER A 24 -10.08 -14.14 5.70
CA SER A 24 -11.46 -13.67 5.54
C SER A 24 -11.67 -12.20 5.91
N LYS A 25 -10.81 -11.69 6.81
CA LYS A 25 -10.76 -10.29 7.19
C LYS A 25 -9.31 -9.82 7.20
N LYS A 26 -9.05 -8.72 6.51
CA LYS A 26 -7.74 -8.09 6.44
C LYS A 26 -7.79 -6.69 7.06
N LEU A 27 -6.72 -6.33 7.76
CA LEU A 27 -6.46 -5.00 8.29
C LEU A 27 -5.27 -4.43 7.51
N PHE A 28 -5.50 -3.33 6.82
CA PHE A 28 -4.45 -2.53 6.19
C PHE A 28 -4.18 -1.33 7.08
N MET A 29 -2.92 -1.09 7.43
CA MET A 29 -2.54 0.00 8.33
C MET A 29 -1.43 0.84 7.71
N TRP A 30 -1.62 2.16 7.72
CA TRP A 30 -0.61 3.14 7.29
C TRP A 30 -0.38 4.14 8.42
N LYS A 31 0.88 4.36 8.79
CA LYS A 31 1.28 5.39 9.75
C LYS A 31 2.21 6.39 9.10
N PHE A 32 1.94 7.68 9.31
CA PHE A 32 2.77 8.76 8.78
C PHE A 32 2.70 10.00 9.64
N SER A 33 3.74 10.83 9.53
CA SER A 33 3.77 12.16 10.09
C SER A 33 3.52 13.19 9.00
N MET A 34 2.72 14.20 9.30
CA MET A 34 2.39 15.30 8.41
C MET A 34 2.25 16.57 9.24
N ASP A 35 2.98 17.62 8.86
CA ASP A 35 3.02 18.89 9.60
C ASP A 35 3.34 18.71 11.10
N GLY A 36 4.20 17.75 11.44
CA GLY A 36 4.62 17.44 12.81
C GLY A 36 3.60 16.64 13.65
N LYS A 37 2.51 16.16 13.03
CA LYS A 37 1.50 15.31 13.69
C LYS A 37 1.50 13.92 13.09
N ASP A 38 1.36 12.92 13.95
CA ASP A 38 1.29 11.53 13.53
C ASP A 38 -0.16 11.10 13.31
N TYR A 39 -0.34 10.35 12.23
CA TYR A 39 -1.62 9.82 11.79
C TYR A 39 -1.52 8.33 11.57
N THR A 40 -2.58 7.62 11.95
CA THR A 40 -2.79 6.21 11.66
C THR A 40 -4.09 6.05 10.90
N VAL A 41 -4.00 5.57 9.65
CA VAL A 41 -5.16 5.17 8.85
C VAL A 41 -5.25 3.67 8.90
N GLU A 42 -6.41 3.15 9.25
CA GLU A 42 -6.68 1.71 9.24
C GLU A 42 -7.90 1.41 8.37
N LEU A 43 -7.78 0.39 7.54
CA LEU A 43 -8.88 -0.14 6.75
C LEU A 43 -9.09 -1.61 7.13
N TYR A 44 -10.24 -1.89 7.72
CA TYR A 44 -10.72 -3.25 7.92
C TYR A 44 -11.55 -3.65 6.71
N ASN A 45 -11.18 -4.74 6.03
CA ASN A 45 -11.90 -5.29 4.89
C ASN A 45 -12.32 -6.74 5.17
N SER A 46 -13.62 -7.01 5.13
CA SER A 46 -14.15 -8.38 5.16
C SER A 46 -14.36 -8.85 3.72
N VAL A 47 -13.56 -9.84 3.28
CA VAL A 47 -13.58 -10.34 1.89
C VAL A 47 -14.94 -10.96 1.57
N ILE A 48 -15.46 -11.77 2.50
CA ILE A 48 -16.70 -12.54 2.32
C ILE A 48 -17.94 -11.63 2.25
N SER A 49 -18.08 -10.70 3.20
CA SER A 49 -19.27 -9.84 3.31
C SER A 49 -19.14 -8.50 2.56
N GLY A 50 -17.94 -8.17 2.06
CA GLY A 50 -17.63 -6.90 1.43
C GLY A 50 -17.64 -5.67 2.36
N LYS A 51 -17.88 -5.87 3.67
CA LYS A 51 -17.88 -4.81 4.68
C LYS A 51 -16.50 -4.20 4.82
N LYS A 52 -16.46 -2.86 4.83
CA LYS A 52 -15.27 -2.06 5.03
C LYS A 52 -15.50 -1.07 6.16
N LYS A 53 -14.47 -0.83 6.95
CA LYS A 53 -14.45 0.19 8.00
C LYS A 53 -13.13 0.92 7.93
N ILE A 54 -13.18 2.24 7.88
CA ILE A 54 -12.00 3.10 7.89
C ILE A 54 -11.96 3.86 9.21
N THR A 55 -10.82 3.81 9.87
CA THR A 55 -10.52 4.65 11.01
C THR A 55 -9.35 5.59 10.72
N LEU A 56 -9.42 6.80 11.26
CA LEU A 56 -8.32 7.73 11.36
C LEU A 56 -8.05 7.98 12.84
N ASN A 57 -6.86 7.63 13.31
CA ASN A 57 -6.48 7.72 14.73
C ASN A 57 -7.50 7.03 15.65
N GLY A 58 -8.03 5.88 15.22
CA GLY A 58 -9.05 5.10 15.95
C GLY A 58 -10.49 5.60 15.82
N GLN A 59 -10.72 6.81 15.29
CA GLN A 59 -12.06 7.33 15.05
C GLN A 59 -12.61 6.84 13.73
N VAL A 60 -13.87 6.38 13.70
CA VAL A 60 -14.52 5.89 12.49
C VAL A 60 -14.81 7.04 11.52
N HIS A 61 -14.28 6.93 10.31
CA HIS A 61 -14.51 7.88 9.22
C HIS A 61 -15.47 7.34 8.16
N TYR A 62 -15.51 6.02 7.99
CA TYR A 62 -16.38 5.35 7.04
C TYR A 62 -16.69 3.94 7.50
N GLU A 63 -17.92 3.51 7.24
CA GLU A 63 -18.36 2.14 7.41
C GLU A 63 -19.48 1.82 6.41
N ASN A 64 -19.38 0.68 5.73
CA ASN A 64 -20.48 0.13 4.94
C ASN A 64 -20.91 -1.23 5.47
N LYS A 65 -22.20 -1.52 5.29
CA LYS A 65 -22.84 -2.74 5.80
C LYS A 65 -22.80 -3.91 4.81
N ALA A 66 -22.50 -3.68 3.53
CA ALA A 66 -22.52 -4.71 2.49
C ALA A 66 -21.60 -4.33 1.32
N TYR A 67 -21.27 -5.29 0.45
CA TYR A 67 -20.47 -5.08 -0.75
C TYR A 67 -21.03 -3.96 -1.65
N GLN A 68 -20.15 -3.08 -2.14
CA GLN A 68 -20.52 -1.91 -2.96
C GLN A 68 -19.74 -1.84 -4.30
N GLY A 69 -19.15 -2.96 -4.76
CA GLY A 69 -18.34 -2.97 -5.99
C GLY A 69 -16.94 -2.37 -5.78
N ALA A 70 -16.44 -1.69 -6.82
CA ALA A 70 -15.12 -1.05 -6.80
C ALA A 70 -15.08 0.03 -5.71
N PHE A 71 -14.08 -0.06 -4.84
CA PHE A 71 -13.97 0.84 -3.71
C PHE A 71 -12.99 2.00 -3.97
N HIS A 72 -13.50 3.21 -3.79
CA HIS A 72 -12.72 4.44 -3.75
C HIS A 72 -13.30 5.36 -2.67
N TYR A 73 -12.47 5.77 -1.72
CA TYR A 73 -12.88 6.68 -0.65
C TYR A 73 -11.90 7.83 -0.52
N ASN A 74 -12.43 9.06 -0.64
CA ASN A 74 -11.67 10.29 -0.52
C ASN A 74 -11.99 10.97 0.81
N PHE A 75 -10.98 11.47 1.47
CA PHE A 75 -11.11 12.24 2.70
C PHE A 75 -9.97 13.25 2.82
N THR A 76 -10.10 14.21 3.71
CA THR A 76 -9.09 15.23 3.95
C THR A 76 -8.54 15.13 5.36
N VAL A 77 -7.24 15.35 5.49
CA VAL A 77 -6.57 15.48 6.78
C VAL A 77 -5.79 16.79 6.78
N SER A 78 -6.19 17.71 7.66
CA SER A 78 -5.69 19.08 7.68
C SER A 78 -5.90 19.80 6.34
N ARG A 79 -4.86 19.91 5.51
CA ARG A 79 -4.92 20.55 4.17
C ARG A 79 -4.59 19.59 3.03
N ASN A 80 -4.45 18.30 3.35
CA ASN A 80 -4.00 17.29 2.42
C ASN A 80 -5.16 16.41 1.98
N SER A 81 -5.14 16.05 0.70
CA SER A 81 -6.11 15.13 0.12
C SER A 81 -5.61 13.71 0.28
N LEU A 82 -6.43 12.85 0.86
CA LEU A 82 -6.15 11.43 1.02
C LEU A 82 -7.19 10.63 0.26
N SER A 83 -6.74 9.54 -0.34
CA SER A 83 -7.64 8.57 -0.95
C SER A 83 -7.23 7.13 -0.66
N LEU A 84 -8.23 6.28 -0.48
CA LEU A 84 -8.08 4.83 -0.43
C LEU A 84 -8.67 4.25 -1.70
N VAL A 85 -7.84 3.57 -2.47
CA VAL A 85 -8.21 2.98 -3.77
C VAL A 85 -8.02 1.47 -3.69
N GLN A 86 -8.99 0.71 -4.20
CA GLN A 86 -8.90 -0.73 -4.31
C GLN A 86 -8.31 -1.17 -5.66
N HIS A 87 -7.37 -2.12 -5.60
CA HIS A 87 -6.78 -2.81 -6.75
C HIS A 87 -6.84 -4.32 -6.50
N GLY A 88 -7.87 -4.99 -7.02
CA GLY A 88 -8.16 -6.39 -6.68
C GLY A 88 -8.41 -6.53 -5.18
N ASP A 89 -7.60 -7.34 -4.51
CA ASP A 89 -7.68 -7.53 -3.05
C ASP A 89 -6.77 -6.63 -2.24
N ARG A 90 -6.01 -5.76 -2.92
CA ARG A 90 -5.11 -4.79 -2.28
C ARG A 90 -5.78 -3.43 -2.19
N PHE A 91 -5.36 -2.68 -1.19
CA PHE A 91 -5.74 -1.29 -1.02
C PHE A 91 -4.48 -0.43 -0.99
N GLU A 92 -4.59 0.74 -1.58
CA GLU A 92 -3.52 1.73 -1.62
C GLU A 92 -4.03 3.02 -0.97
N LEU A 93 -3.29 3.50 0.04
CA LEU A 93 -3.42 4.87 0.52
C LEU A 93 -2.63 5.79 -0.41
N ARG A 94 -3.26 6.88 -0.85
CA ARG A 94 -2.61 7.95 -1.60
C ARG A 94 -2.71 9.25 -0.81
N ILE A 95 -1.62 10.00 -0.76
CA ILE A 95 -1.55 11.31 -0.12
C ILE A 95 -1.17 12.32 -1.19
N ASN A 96 -2.05 13.29 -1.45
CA ASN A 96 -1.92 14.25 -2.55
C ASN A 96 -1.67 13.56 -3.89
N ASN A 97 -2.44 12.51 -4.17
CA ASN A 97 -2.35 11.65 -5.35
C ASN A 97 -1.03 10.86 -5.51
N GLN A 98 -0.15 10.86 -4.50
CA GLN A 98 1.05 10.03 -4.46
C GLN A 98 0.78 8.74 -3.67
N PRO A 99 1.08 7.55 -4.23
CA PRO A 99 1.02 6.29 -3.50
C PRO A 99 1.86 6.32 -2.23
N PHE A 100 1.31 5.81 -1.12
CA PHE A 100 2.03 5.74 0.15
C PHE A 100 3.27 4.86 0.06
N SER A 101 3.20 3.75 -0.67
CA SER A 101 4.32 2.84 -0.93
C SER A 101 5.52 3.59 -1.51
N HIS A 102 5.28 4.43 -2.52
CA HIS A 102 6.32 5.25 -3.14
C HIS A 102 6.95 6.23 -2.14
N LEU A 103 6.14 6.90 -1.31
CA LEU A 103 6.66 7.77 -0.26
C LEU A 103 7.52 6.95 0.73
N TYR A 104 7.04 5.78 1.13
CA TYR A 104 7.68 4.90 2.11
C TYR A 104 9.06 4.44 1.63
N ASP A 105 9.16 3.97 0.38
CA ASP A 105 10.40 3.49 -0.23
C ASP A 105 11.45 4.60 -0.36
N GLN A 106 11.03 5.81 -0.76
CA GLN A 106 11.92 6.99 -0.79
C GLN A 106 12.45 7.34 0.62
N GLY A 107 11.64 7.15 1.66
CA GLY A 107 12.03 7.38 3.04
C GLY A 107 13.05 6.36 3.55
N MET A 108 12.95 5.10 3.12
CA MET A 108 13.87 4.03 3.51
C MET A 108 15.21 4.12 2.78
N ASN A 109 15.21 4.38 1.48
CA ASN A 109 16.46 4.48 0.71
C ASN A 109 17.40 5.58 1.23
N LYS A 110 16.86 6.71 1.70
CA LYS A 110 17.66 7.78 2.31
C LYS A 110 18.41 7.35 3.57
N LYS A 111 17.92 6.34 4.30
CA LYS A 111 18.60 5.82 5.50
C LYS A 111 19.76 4.89 5.13
N HIS A 112 19.63 4.11 4.07
CA HIS A 112 20.65 3.15 3.64
C HIS A 112 21.84 3.82 2.96
N PHE A 113 21.66 4.94 2.25
CA PHE A 113 22.80 5.66 1.64
C PHE A 113 23.62 6.49 2.65
N ALA A 114 23.08 6.78 3.85
CA ALA A 114 23.79 7.58 4.85
C ALA A 114 24.85 6.79 5.63
N THR A 115 24.82 5.46 5.58
CA THR A 115 25.68 4.59 6.40
C THR A 115 27.04 4.27 5.79
N ASP A 116 27.25 4.45 4.48
CA ASP A 116 28.50 3.97 3.83
C ASP A 116 29.55 5.05 3.53
N ILE A 117 29.28 6.34 3.78
CA ILE A 117 30.22 7.42 3.41
C ILE A 117 31.14 7.85 4.58
N LYS A 118 30.93 7.36 5.80
CA LYS A 118 31.72 7.83 6.97
C LYS A 118 33.09 7.20 7.14
N ASN A 119 33.53 6.25 6.30
CA ASN A 119 34.82 5.58 6.52
C ASN A 119 35.60 5.12 5.27
N VAL A 120 35.34 5.69 4.09
CA VAL A 120 36.19 5.39 2.92
C VAL A 120 37.26 6.48 2.80
N PRO A 121 38.55 6.17 3.02
CA PRO A 121 39.64 7.07 2.64
C PRO A 121 39.55 7.27 1.13
N ILE A 122 39.37 8.51 0.70
CA ILE A 122 39.34 8.88 -0.71
C ILE A 122 40.73 8.57 -1.30
N PRO A 123 40.89 7.58 -2.21
CA PRO A 123 42.16 7.45 -2.92
C PRO A 123 42.28 8.63 -3.87
N SER A 124 43.20 9.53 -3.56
CA SER A 124 43.51 10.68 -4.40
C SER A 124 44.06 10.21 -5.75
N LYS A 125 43.43 10.68 -6.83
CA LYS A 125 43.94 10.73 -8.21
C LYS A 125 44.15 9.39 -8.92
N ALA A 126 43.13 8.97 -9.68
CA ALA A 126 43.34 8.17 -10.88
C ALA A 126 42.79 8.92 -12.11
N LYS A 127 43.63 8.93 -13.15
CA LYS A 127 43.51 9.61 -14.45
C LYS A 127 42.25 9.15 -15.20
N PRO A 128 41.53 10.03 -15.94
CA PRO A 128 40.39 9.60 -16.75
C PRO A 128 40.88 8.76 -17.94
N SER A 129 40.53 7.47 -17.96
CA SER A 129 40.66 6.61 -19.15
C SER A 129 39.36 6.66 -19.94
N ASN A 130 39.45 7.15 -21.19
CA ASN A 130 38.40 7.13 -22.20
C ASN A 130 37.77 5.73 -22.33
N PHE A 131 36.47 5.64 -22.10
CA PHE A 131 35.66 4.49 -22.50
C PHE A 131 34.82 4.89 -23.71
N ASN A 132 35.18 4.30 -24.86
CA ASN A 132 34.43 4.42 -26.10
C ASN A 132 33.04 3.78 -25.95
N SER A 133 32.05 4.48 -26.48
CA SER A 133 30.66 4.10 -26.60
C SER A 133 30.47 2.85 -27.49
N VAL A 134 29.76 1.85 -26.97
CA VAL A 134 29.19 0.74 -27.75
C VAL A 134 27.68 0.91 -27.80
N PRO A 135 27.03 0.83 -28.98
CA PRO A 135 25.57 0.92 -29.08
C PRO A 135 24.90 -0.42 -28.74
N SER A 136 24.07 -0.42 -27.68
CA SER A 136 23.22 -1.57 -27.34
C SER A 136 21.93 -1.56 -28.17
N LYS A 137 21.76 -2.62 -28.98
CA LYS A 137 20.55 -2.93 -29.76
C LYS A 137 19.34 -3.17 -28.84
N SER A 138 18.23 -2.52 -29.16
CA SER A 138 16.91 -2.76 -28.57
C SER A 138 16.33 -4.10 -29.03
N HIS A 139 15.95 -4.96 -28.08
CA HIS A 139 15.02 -6.07 -28.33
C HIS A 139 13.76 -5.81 -27.52
N GLY A 140 12.63 -5.69 -28.24
CA GLY A 140 11.31 -5.55 -27.65
C GLY A 140 10.89 -6.83 -26.94
N ASN A 141 10.48 -6.71 -25.68
CA ASN A 141 9.89 -7.81 -24.93
C ASN A 141 8.36 -7.64 -24.90
N LYS A 142 7.64 -8.60 -25.49
CA LYS A 142 6.19 -8.71 -25.44
C LYS A 142 5.83 -9.43 -24.13
N ASN A 143 5.15 -8.74 -23.21
CA ASN A 143 4.56 -9.40 -22.05
C ASN A 143 3.28 -10.15 -22.47
N PRO A 144 3.10 -11.43 -22.11
CA PRO A 144 1.83 -12.12 -22.22
C PRO A 144 0.84 -11.67 -21.14
N ALA A 145 -0.44 -11.75 -21.47
CA ALA A 145 -1.57 -11.42 -20.59
C ALA A 145 -1.63 -12.31 -19.35
N PRO A 146 -2.12 -11.80 -18.19
CA PRO A 146 -2.33 -12.62 -17.01
C PRO A 146 -3.51 -13.57 -17.25
N GLN A 147 -3.23 -14.88 -17.19
CA GLN A 147 -4.24 -15.92 -17.06
C GLN A 147 -4.81 -15.84 -15.64
N GLY A 148 -6.12 -15.61 -15.55
CA GLY A 148 -6.87 -15.70 -14.31
C GLY A 148 -7.01 -17.15 -13.88
N GLY A 149 -6.17 -17.58 -12.94
CA GLY A 149 -6.46 -18.72 -12.08
C GLY A 149 -7.24 -18.19 -10.89
N PHE A 150 -8.52 -18.58 -10.77
CA PHE A 150 -9.27 -18.46 -9.53
C PHE A 150 -8.93 -19.70 -8.71
N ASP A 151 -8.20 -19.50 -7.61
CA ASP A 151 -7.78 -20.58 -6.72
C ASP A 151 -9.01 -21.26 -6.11
N GLU A 152 -9.10 -22.59 -6.24
CA GLU A 152 -10.23 -23.42 -5.76
C GLU A 152 -10.48 -23.26 -4.24
N ASP A 153 -9.49 -22.79 -3.49
CA ASP A 153 -9.57 -22.49 -2.06
C ASP A 153 -10.53 -21.32 -1.75
N ASP A 154 -10.69 -20.37 -2.68
CA ASP A 154 -11.61 -19.24 -2.53
C ASP A 154 -13.08 -19.64 -2.76
N GLU A 155 -13.31 -20.70 -3.54
CA GLU A 155 -14.65 -21.27 -3.76
C GLU A 155 -15.15 -22.00 -2.51
N LEU A 156 -14.28 -22.76 -1.84
CA LEU A 156 -14.58 -23.41 -0.57
C LEU A 156 -14.90 -22.41 0.54
N ALA A 157 -14.16 -21.29 0.62
CA ALA A 157 -14.42 -20.24 1.59
C ALA A 157 -15.77 -19.53 1.37
N ARG A 158 -16.18 -19.36 0.10
CA ARG A 158 -17.50 -18.83 -0.26
C ARG A 158 -18.62 -19.82 0.05
N ALA A 159 -18.45 -21.10 -0.30
CA ALA A 159 -19.43 -22.15 -0.05
C ALA A 159 -19.71 -22.33 1.45
N LEU A 160 -18.67 -22.31 2.29
CA LEU A 160 -18.79 -22.38 3.76
C LEU A 160 -19.44 -21.16 4.39
N ALA A 161 -19.36 -20.00 3.73
CA ALA A 161 -20.01 -18.78 4.20
C ALA A 161 -21.52 -18.79 3.87
N LEU A 162 -21.88 -19.20 2.64
CA LEU A 162 -23.29 -19.32 2.24
C LEU A 162 -24.04 -20.36 3.08
N SER A 163 -23.42 -21.50 3.40
CA SER A 163 -24.10 -22.56 4.16
C SER A 163 -24.45 -22.15 5.60
N LYS A 164 -23.75 -21.17 6.18
CA LYS A 164 -24.01 -20.69 7.55
C LYS A 164 -25.09 -19.62 7.62
N GLU A 165 -25.38 -18.93 6.52
CA GLU A 165 -26.42 -17.91 6.46
C GLU A 165 -27.82 -18.55 6.28
N THR A 166 -27.89 -19.72 5.64
CA THR A 166 -29.14 -20.49 5.49
C THR A 166 -29.55 -21.26 6.76
N ALA A 167 -28.62 -21.50 7.69
CA ALA A 167 -28.90 -22.23 8.93
C ALA A 167 -29.40 -21.34 10.09
N ALA A 168 -29.51 -20.02 9.87
CA ALA A 168 -29.92 -19.03 10.87
C ALA A 168 -31.28 -18.35 10.57
N GLN A 169 -32.02 -18.87 9.59
CA GLN A 169 -33.43 -18.54 9.31
C GLN A 169 -34.31 -19.74 9.67
#